data_AF-A0A924DRK5-F1
#
_entry.id   AF-A0A924DRK5-F1
#
_cell.length_a   1.000
_cell.length_b   1.000
_cell.length_c   1.000
_cell.angle_alpha   90.00
_cell.angle_beta   90.00
_cell.angle_gamma   90.00
#
_symmetry.space_group_name_H-M   'P 1'
#
loop_
_entity.id
_entity.type
_entity.pdbx_description
1 polymer ?
#
loop_
_entity_poly.entity_id
_entity_poly.type
_entity_poly.pdbx_seq_one_letter_code
_entity_poly.pdbx_strand_id
1 'polypeptide(L)'
;MFDGSIHEAYILKFGLTPLFFHGSGGSTNRGGGSVKEQLSWLPKSSLNLYKATIQGEMVQRNFHQPLIMRSQVNKIIKEYNNYEPHKSNHSRALSIFSKSIQDKYKSLVSDQAFQNLVQAATPYEFLKHLKIGYRPNKRVGTGQFNIRAIPWTLSWTQTRLLLPIWWD
;
A
#
# COMPACT_ATOMS: atom_id res chain seq x y z
N MET A 1 4.94 3.28 12.20
CA MET A 1 5.12 1.84 11.95
C MET A 1 4.32 1.11 13.01
N PHE A 2 3.40 0.22 12.62
CA PHE A 2 2.62 -0.57 13.58
C PHE A 2 3.58 -1.52 14.30
N ASP A 3 3.71 -1.39 15.62
CA ASP A 3 4.34 -2.45 16.43
C ASP A 3 3.31 -3.58 16.59
N GLY A 4 3.16 -4.37 15.53
CA GLY A 4 2.21 -5.48 15.46
C GLY A 4 2.49 -6.56 16.52
N SER A 5 3.71 -6.60 17.06
CA SER A 5 4.16 -7.64 17.98
C SER A 5 3.45 -7.58 19.34
N ILE A 6 3.14 -6.39 19.85
CA ILE A 6 2.47 -6.19 21.14
C ILE A 6 1.00 -6.62 21.07
N HIS A 7 0.30 -6.21 20.01
CA HIS A 7 -1.11 -6.57 19.82
C HIS A 7 -1.29 -8.05 19.51
N GLU A 8 -0.35 -8.64 18.77
CA GLU A 8 -0.32 -10.07 18.48
C GLU A 8 -0.13 -10.91 19.74
N ALA A 9 0.85 -10.58 20.58
CA ALA A 9 1.09 -11.28 21.84
C ALA A 9 -0.14 -11.26 22.76
N TYR A 10 -0.88 -10.14 22.76
CA TYR A 10 -2.12 -10.02 23.51
C TYR A 10 -3.22 -10.94 22.97
N ILE A 11 -3.43 -11.00 21.65
CA ILE A 11 -4.45 -11.85 21.02
C ILE A 11 -4.15 -13.34 21.24
N LEU A 12 -2.88 -13.73 21.10
CA LEU A 12 -2.44 -15.11 21.30
C LEU A 12 -2.64 -15.59 22.75
N LYS A 13 -2.55 -14.69 23.74
CA LYS A 13 -2.81 -15.00 25.15
C LYS A 13 -4.24 -15.53 25.40
N PHE A 14 -5.19 -15.13 24.57
CA PHE A 14 -6.59 -15.59 24.65
C PHE A 14 -6.90 -16.79 23.74
N GLY A 15 -5.88 -17.42 23.13
CA GLY A 15 -6.06 -18.56 22.23
C GLY A 15 -6.70 -18.20 20.87
N LEU A 16 -6.70 -16.91 20.51
CA LEU A 16 -7.24 -16.44 19.23
C LEU A 16 -6.15 -16.41 18.15
N THR A 17 -6.52 -16.74 16.91
CA THR A 17 -5.60 -16.64 15.76
C THR A 17 -5.81 -15.31 15.05
N PRO A 18 -4.80 -14.41 15.00
CA PRO A 18 -4.94 -13.14 14.30
C PRO A 18 -4.98 -13.36 12.78
N LEU A 19 -5.87 -12.62 12.10
CA LEU A 19 -5.96 -12.58 10.64
C LEU A 19 -5.57 -11.19 10.16
N PHE A 20 -4.48 -11.13 9.40
CA PHE A 20 -4.01 -9.87 8.82
C PHE A 20 -4.52 -9.74 7.40
N PHE A 21 -5.22 -8.66 7.10
CA PHE A 21 -5.73 -8.38 5.76
C PHE A 21 -4.85 -7.37 5.05
N HIS A 22 -4.10 -7.83 4.04
CA HIS A 22 -3.22 -6.97 3.26
C HIS A 22 -4.04 -6.24 2.16
N GLY A 23 -4.24 -4.93 2.34
CA GLY A 23 -4.96 -4.08 1.39
C GLY A 23 -4.17 -3.79 0.10
N SER A 24 -4.87 -3.30 -0.93
CA SER A 24 -4.27 -2.87 -2.20
C SER A 24 -3.43 -1.60 -2.03
N GLY A 25 -2.22 -1.58 -2.60
CA GLY A 25 -1.36 -0.38 -2.64
C GLY A 25 -0.19 -0.38 -1.66
N GLY A 26 -0.03 -1.42 -0.84
CA GLY A 26 1.25 -1.69 -0.17
C GLY A 26 2.34 -2.13 -1.15
N SER A 27 3.57 -2.29 -0.67
CA SER A 27 4.72 -2.82 -1.44
C SER A 27 4.37 -4.11 -2.19
N THR A 28 3.43 -4.89 -1.63
CA THR A 28 2.84 -6.12 -2.17
C THR A 28 2.26 -6.02 -3.57
N ASN A 29 1.59 -4.93 -3.93
CA ASN A 29 0.96 -4.79 -5.26
C ASN A 29 1.59 -3.72 -6.15
N ARG A 30 2.49 -2.87 -5.62
CA ARG A 30 3.17 -1.83 -6.40
C ARG A 30 4.48 -2.27 -7.05
N GLY A 31 4.84 -3.56 -6.94
CA GLY A 31 6.04 -4.11 -7.57
C GLY A 31 7.37 -3.60 -7.00
N GLY A 32 7.34 -2.99 -5.81
CA GLY A 32 8.52 -2.35 -5.20
C GLY A 32 9.46 -3.31 -4.47
N GLY A 33 9.18 -4.62 -4.46
CA GLY A 33 10.03 -5.62 -3.82
C GLY A 33 9.58 -7.04 -4.13
N SER A 34 10.46 -8.00 -3.92
CA SER A 34 10.16 -9.43 -4.01
C SER A 34 9.16 -9.86 -2.92
N VAL A 35 8.42 -10.96 -3.14
CA VAL A 35 7.53 -11.55 -2.11
C VAL A 35 8.29 -11.78 -0.80
N LYS A 36 9.57 -12.16 -0.88
CA LYS A 36 10.47 -12.29 0.26
C LYS A 36 10.59 -11.00 1.07
N GLU A 37 10.97 -9.90 0.44
CA GLU A 37 11.13 -8.61 1.11
C GLU A 37 9.82 -8.07 1.68
N GLN A 38 8.68 -8.49 1.15
CA GLN A 38 7.37 -8.06 1.65
C GLN A 38 6.97 -8.84 2.91
N LEU A 39 7.23 -10.15 2.92
CA LEU A 39 6.86 -11.04 4.02
C LEU A 39 7.88 -11.00 5.17
N SER A 40 9.12 -10.61 4.90
CA SER A 40 10.20 -10.57 5.90
C SER A 40 9.90 -9.63 7.08
N TRP A 41 9.19 -8.53 6.85
CA TRP A 41 8.84 -7.57 7.92
C TRP A 41 7.59 -7.95 8.70
N LEU A 42 6.86 -8.98 8.27
CA LEU A 42 5.63 -9.40 8.93
C LEU A 42 5.94 -10.38 10.07
N PRO A 43 5.13 -10.39 11.14
CA PRO A 43 5.22 -11.45 12.13
C PRO A 43 4.79 -12.79 11.52
N LYS A 44 5.32 -13.90 12.04
CA LYS A 44 5.00 -15.26 11.54
C LYS A 44 3.50 -15.53 11.54
N SER A 45 2.76 -15.05 12.53
CA SER A 45 1.31 -15.24 12.59
C SER A 45 0.53 -14.64 11.42
N SER A 46 1.05 -13.59 10.78
CA SER A 46 0.45 -13.01 9.57
C SER A 46 0.44 -13.97 8.39
N LEU A 47 1.33 -14.97 8.41
CA LEU A 47 1.41 -16.00 7.37
C LEU A 47 0.58 -17.24 7.68
N ASN A 48 0.13 -17.44 8.93
CA ASN A 48 -0.72 -18.58 9.29
C ASN A 48 -2.04 -18.57 8.51
N LEU A 49 -2.60 -17.38 8.29
CA LEU A 49 -3.77 -17.16 7.44
C LEU A 49 -3.47 -16.03 6.47
N TYR A 50 -3.00 -16.38 5.28
CA TYR A 50 -2.66 -15.38 4.26
C TYR A 50 -3.92 -14.84 3.57
N LYS A 51 -4.22 -13.56 3.79
CA LYS A 51 -5.33 -12.86 3.13
C LYS A 51 -4.85 -11.54 2.53
N ALA A 52 -4.92 -11.43 1.20
CA ALA A 52 -4.49 -10.24 0.47
C ALA A 52 -5.52 -9.79 -0.58
N THR A 53 -5.61 -8.48 -0.79
CA THR A 53 -6.31 -7.90 -1.93
C THR A 53 -5.37 -7.91 -3.12
N ILE A 54 -5.76 -8.54 -4.22
CA ILE A 54 -5.04 -8.40 -5.49
C ILE A 54 -5.71 -7.28 -6.29
N GLN A 55 -4.91 -6.30 -6.73
CA GLN A 55 -5.44 -5.23 -7.58
C GLN A 55 -5.88 -5.78 -8.94
N GLY A 56 -6.96 -5.24 -9.51
CA GLY A 56 -7.56 -5.73 -10.75
C GLY A 56 -6.57 -5.80 -11.91
N GLU A 57 -5.70 -4.80 -12.04
CA GLU A 57 -4.65 -4.75 -13.06
C GLU A 57 -3.59 -5.87 -12.92
N MET A 58 -3.44 -6.44 -11.72
CA MET A 58 -2.49 -7.53 -11.43
C MET A 58 -3.11 -8.91 -11.60
N VAL A 59 -4.44 -9.03 -11.69
CA VAL A 59 -5.14 -10.32 -11.76
C VAL A 59 -4.67 -11.12 -12.98
N GLN A 60 -4.67 -10.51 -14.15
CA GLN A 60 -4.20 -11.17 -15.37
C GLN A 60 -2.73 -11.59 -15.23
N ARG A 61 -1.88 -10.70 -14.72
CA ARG A 61 -0.44 -10.99 -14.54
C ARG A 61 -0.19 -12.17 -13.59
N ASN A 62 -0.99 -12.30 -12.53
CA ASN A 62 -0.74 -13.26 -11.46
C ASN A 62 -1.51 -14.58 -11.61
N PHE A 63 -2.61 -14.59 -12.37
CA PHE A 63 -3.54 -15.72 -12.42
C PHE A 63 -3.96 -16.16 -13.83
N HIS A 64 -3.40 -15.59 -14.90
CA HIS A 64 -3.77 -15.95 -16.27
C HIS A 64 -3.50 -17.42 -16.62
N GLN A 65 -2.46 -18.03 -16.03
CA GLN A 65 -2.12 -19.43 -16.25
C GLN A 65 -1.97 -20.19 -14.92
N PRO A 66 -2.39 -21.47 -14.85
CA PRO A 66 -2.22 -22.30 -13.65
C PRO A 66 -0.76 -22.37 -13.16
N LEU A 67 0.21 -22.37 -14.07
CA LEU A 67 1.64 -22.40 -13.72
C LEU A 67 2.09 -21.11 -13.01
N ILE A 68 1.59 -19.94 -13.45
CA ILE A 68 1.90 -18.66 -12.82
C ILE A 68 1.27 -18.60 -11.44
N MET A 69 0.00 -18.99 -11.31
CA MET A 69 -0.67 -19.08 -10.01
C MET A 69 0.10 -19.98 -9.03
N ARG A 70 0.48 -21.20 -9.46
CA ARG A 70 1.27 -22.13 -8.65
C ARG A 70 2.61 -21.52 -8.25
N SER A 71 3.29 -20.83 -9.16
CA SER A 71 4.54 -20.13 -8.86
C SER A 71 4.36 -19.06 -7.77
N GLN A 72 3.28 -18.27 -7.82
CA GLN A 72 3.00 -17.28 -6.78
C GLN A 72 2.71 -17.92 -5.42
N VAL A 73 1.92 -18.99 -5.38
CA VAL A 73 1.62 -19.75 -4.16
C VAL A 73 2.90 -20.36 -3.59
N ASN A 74 3.74 -20.97 -4.43
CA ASN A 74 5.00 -21.59 -4.01
C ASN A 74 5.97 -20.57 -3.40
N LYS A 75 5.98 -19.31 -3.87
CA LYS A 75 6.78 -18.26 -3.25
C LYS A 75 6.32 -17.99 -1.82
N ILE A 76 5.01 -17.85 -1.59
CA ILE A 76 4.45 -17.61 -0.25
C ILE A 76 4.79 -18.79 0.69
N ILE A 77 4.61 -20.03 0.23
CA ILE A 77 4.94 -21.23 1.01
C ILE A 77 6.43 -21.28 1.35
N LYS A 78 7.29 -20.96 0.38
CA LYS A 78 8.75 -20.93 0.58
C LYS A 78 9.14 -19.92 1.66
N GLU A 79 8.56 -18.72 1.63
CA GLU A 79 8.83 -17.70 2.64
C GLU A 79 8.25 -18.06 4.02
N TYR A 80 7.11 -18.75 4.07
CA TYR A 80 6.55 -19.27 5.32
C TYR A 80 7.49 -20.30 5.98
N ASN A 81 8.02 -21.23 5.19
CA ASN A 81 8.92 -22.27 5.68
C ASN A 81 10.29 -21.72 6.10
N ASN A 82 10.80 -20.72 5.37
CA ASN A 82 12.09 -20.08 5.64
C ASN A 82 11.94 -18.80 6.48
N TYR A 83 10.87 -18.68 7.27
CA TYR A 83 10.60 -17.48 8.04
C TYR A 83 11.70 -17.25 9.08
N GLU A 84 12.41 -16.14 8.95
CA GLU A 84 13.34 -15.64 9.96
C GLU A 84 12.75 -14.41 10.64
N PRO A 85 12.62 -14.40 11.98
CA PRO A 85 12.07 -13.26 12.68
C PRO A 85 13.01 -12.05 12.53
N HIS A 86 12.54 -11.03 11.82
CA HIS A 86 13.24 -9.76 11.75
C HIS A 86 13.18 -9.05 13.11
N LYS A 87 14.35 -8.79 13.71
CA LYS A 87 14.46 -7.89 14.85
C LYS A 87 14.23 -6.47 14.36
N SER A 88 13.03 -5.93 14.56
CA SER A 88 12.74 -4.53 14.25
C SER A 88 13.57 -3.66 15.20
N ASN A 89 14.57 -2.97 14.67
CA ASN A 89 15.32 -1.99 15.44
C ASN A 89 14.66 -0.64 15.23
N HIS A 90 13.90 -0.18 16.23
CA HIS A 90 13.23 1.11 16.19
C HIS A 90 14.27 2.22 16.33
N SER A 91 14.85 2.65 15.22
CA SER A 91 15.79 3.77 15.21
C SER A 91 15.05 5.07 15.48
N ARG A 92 15.44 5.78 16.55
CA ARG A 92 14.93 7.12 16.87
C ARG A 92 15.11 8.09 15.68
N ALA A 93 16.22 7.96 14.94
CA ALA A 93 16.47 8.78 13.77
C ALA A 93 15.42 8.52 12.66
N LEU A 94 15.03 7.26 12.45
CA LEU A 94 14.00 6.91 11.46
C LEU A 94 12.63 7.47 11.84
N SER A 95 12.28 7.46 13.13
CA SER A 95 11.04 8.06 13.63
C SER A 95 10.99 9.57 13.39
N ILE A 96 12.08 10.28 13.68
CA ILE A 96 12.19 11.73 13.44
C ILE A 96 12.10 12.04 11.94
N PHE A 97 12.83 11.27 11.12
CA PHE A 97 12.81 11.42 9.67
C PHE A 97 11.43 11.19 9.08
N SER A 98 10.77 10.09 9.45
CA SER A 98 9.40 9.76 9.01
C SER A 98 8.40 10.86 9.40
N LYS A 99 8.53 11.41 10.61
CA LYS A 99 7.67 12.51 11.07
C LYS A 99 7.88 13.78 10.24
N SER A 100 9.14 14.15 9.98
CA SER A 100 9.50 15.31 9.17
C SER A 100 8.97 15.21 7.73
N ILE A 101 9.10 14.05 7.08
CA ILE A 101 8.53 13.80 5.75
C ILE A 101 7.02 13.92 5.77
N GLN A 102 6.36 13.25 6.73
CA GLN A 102 4.90 13.29 6.84
C GLN A 102 4.37 14.73 6.95
N ASP A 103 5.03 15.57 7.76
CA ASP A 103 4.61 16.95 7.97
C ASP A 103 4.86 17.81 6.71
N LYS A 104 5.99 17.62 6.02
CA LYS A 104 6.25 18.26 4.72
C LYS A 104 5.26 17.85 3.63
N TYR A 105 4.95 16.56 3.53
CA TYR A 105 3.98 16.04 2.57
C TYR A 105 2.59 16.63 2.80
N LYS A 106 2.13 16.64 4.06
CA LYS A 106 0.84 17.25 4.43
C LYS A 106 0.79 18.73 4.09
N SER A 107 1.87 19.47 4.34
CA SER A 107 1.96 20.89 3.97
C SER A 107 1.84 21.08 2.46
N LEU A 108 2.59 20.29 1.67
CA LEU A 108 2.55 20.37 0.21
C LEU A 108 1.15 20.08 -0.34
N VAL A 109 0.50 18.99 0.08
CA VAL A 109 -0.82 18.59 -0.43
C VAL A 109 -1.92 19.57 0.00
N SER A 110 -1.72 20.29 1.11
CA SER A 110 -2.64 21.32 1.60
C SER A 110 -2.47 22.68 0.91
N ASP A 111 -1.35 22.93 0.24
CA ASP A 111 -1.07 24.19 -0.45
C ASP A 111 -1.96 24.36 -1.69
N GLN A 112 -2.68 25.48 -1.77
CA GLN A 112 -3.56 25.81 -2.88
C GLN A 112 -2.80 25.90 -4.22
N ALA A 113 -1.56 26.39 -4.21
CA ALA A 113 -0.74 26.45 -5.42
C ALA A 113 -0.43 25.05 -5.95
N PHE A 114 -0.13 24.11 -5.05
CA PHE A 114 0.09 22.72 -5.40
C PHE A 114 -1.20 22.07 -5.93
N GLN A 115 -2.37 22.36 -5.34
CA GLN A 115 -3.65 21.85 -5.84
C GLN A 115 -3.95 22.33 -7.26
N ASN A 116 -3.69 23.61 -7.55
CA ASN A 116 -3.84 24.18 -8.89
C ASN A 116 -2.84 23.52 -9.87
N LEU A 117 -1.61 23.26 -9.42
CA LEU A 117 -0.62 22.52 -10.19
C LEU A 117 -1.10 21.10 -10.49
N VAL A 118 -1.72 20.38 -9.55
CA VAL A 118 -2.26 19.04 -9.82
C VAL A 118 -3.31 19.09 -10.93
N GLN A 119 -4.21 20.08 -10.91
CA GLN A 119 -5.24 20.22 -11.93
C GLN A 119 -4.65 20.57 -13.30
N ALA A 120 -3.60 21.39 -13.35
CA ALA A 120 -2.97 21.82 -14.60
C ALA A 120 -2.00 20.77 -15.18
N ALA A 121 -1.25 20.08 -14.32
CA ALA A 121 -0.17 19.18 -14.71
C ALA A 121 -0.62 17.72 -14.87
N THR A 122 -1.81 17.34 -14.36
CA THR A 122 -2.31 15.97 -14.41
C THR A 122 -3.70 15.90 -15.05
N PRO A 123 -4.12 14.76 -15.64
CA PRO A 123 -5.45 14.62 -16.22
C PRO A 123 -6.55 14.42 -15.17
N TYR A 124 -6.34 14.86 -13.92
CA TYR A 124 -7.23 14.63 -12.79
C TYR A 124 -8.67 15.09 -13.07
N GLU A 125 -8.83 16.29 -13.64
CA GLU A 125 -10.16 16.82 -13.99
C GLU A 125 -10.84 15.99 -15.10
N PHE A 126 -10.08 15.30 -15.95
CA PHE A 126 -10.65 14.42 -16.99
C PHE A 126 -11.00 13.03 -16.44
N LEU A 127 -10.33 12.57 -15.37
CA LEU A 127 -10.65 11.29 -14.72
C LEU A 127 -12.11 11.22 -14.22
N LYS A 128 -12.75 12.36 -13.94
CA LYS A 128 -14.18 12.43 -13.55
C LYS A 128 -15.14 12.13 -14.70
N HIS A 129 -14.71 12.38 -15.93
CA HIS A 129 -15.50 12.15 -17.15
C HIS A 129 -15.28 10.75 -17.72
N LEU A 130 -14.13 10.15 -17.42
CA LEU A 130 -13.83 8.79 -17.80
C LEU A 130 -14.65 7.82 -16.94
N LYS A 131 -15.42 6.94 -17.59
CA LYS A 131 -16.18 5.86 -16.93
C LYS A 131 -15.25 4.72 -16.47
N ILE A 132 -14.12 5.06 -15.87
CA ILE A 132 -13.11 4.11 -15.38
C ILE A 132 -13.43 3.81 -13.91
N GLY A 133 -14.21 2.75 -13.69
CA GLY A 133 -14.62 2.27 -12.38
C GLY A 133 -15.99 2.77 -11.92
N TYR A 134 -16.62 2.01 -11.02
CA TYR A 134 -17.98 2.26 -10.50
C TYR A 134 -18.05 3.30 -9.38
N ARG A 135 -16.91 3.85 -8.94
CA ARG A 135 -16.81 4.64 -7.71
C ARG A 135 -16.53 6.12 -8.02
N PRO A 136 -17.20 7.08 -7.36
CA PRO A 136 -16.94 8.50 -7.57
C PRO A 136 -15.52 8.89 -7.10
N ASN A 137 -14.89 9.83 -7.79
CA ASN A 137 -13.48 10.19 -7.59
C ASN A 137 -13.20 10.98 -6.30
N LYS A 138 -14.21 11.65 -5.73
CA LYS A 138 -14.12 12.38 -4.46
C LYS A 138 -14.93 11.68 -3.35
N ARG A 139 -14.55 11.91 -2.10
CA ARG A 139 -15.43 11.64 -0.94
C ARG A 139 -16.43 12.80 -0.82
N VAL A 140 -17.67 12.50 -0.44
CA VAL A 140 -18.68 13.54 -0.13
C VAL A 140 -18.26 14.19 1.19
N GLY A 141 -17.92 15.47 1.18
CA GLY A 141 -17.48 16.23 2.37
C GLY A 141 -16.77 17.53 2.02
N THR A 142 -16.91 18.54 2.90
CA THR A 142 -16.37 19.92 2.77
C THR A 142 -14.90 20.01 3.20
N GLY A 143 -14.02 19.33 2.47
CA GLY A 143 -12.57 19.39 2.69
C GLY A 143 -11.82 19.74 1.40
N GLN A 144 -10.82 20.62 1.50
CA GLN A 144 -10.13 21.26 0.38
C GLN A 144 -9.34 20.28 -0.53
N PHE A 145 -9.15 19.01 -0.12
CA PHE A 145 -8.51 17.99 -0.97
C PHE A 145 -9.01 16.55 -0.70
N ASN A 146 -10.29 16.28 -0.99
CA ASN A 146 -10.92 14.96 -0.77
C ASN A 146 -10.71 13.95 -1.93
N ILE A 147 -9.49 13.86 -2.47
CA ILE A 147 -9.17 12.92 -3.55
C ILE A 147 -9.04 11.50 -3.00
N ARG A 148 -9.62 10.51 -3.69
CA ARG A 148 -9.42 9.09 -3.33
C ARG A 148 -8.05 8.61 -3.81
N ALA A 149 -7.48 7.62 -3.09
CA ALA A 149 -6.15 7.08 -3.38
C ALA A 149 -5.98 6.59 -4.84
N ILE A 150 -7.00 5.95 -5.44
CA ILE A 150 -6.93 5.46 -6.82
C ILE A 150 -6.81 6.62 -7.84
N PRO A 151 -7.75 7.59 -7.89
CA PRO A 151 -7.61 8.79 -8.73
C PRO A 151 -6.30 9.55 -8.49
N TRP A 152 -5.85 9.64 -7.24
CA TRP A 152 -4.57 10.27 -6.89
C TRP A 152 -3.40 9.59 -7.58
N THR A 153 -3.22 8.28 -7.36
CA THR A 153 -2.13 7.52 -7.99
C THR A 153 -2.23 7.53 -9.51
N LEU A 154 -3.44 7.32 -10.07
CA LEU A 154 -3.65 7.27 -11.51
C LEU A 154 -3.27 8.59 -12.20
N SER A 155 -3.61 9.74 -11.61
CA SER A 155 -3.30 11.07 -12.17
C SER A 155 -1.79 11.24 -12.40
N TRP A 156 -0.97 10.86 -11.42
CA TRP A 156 0.49 10.96 -11.51
C TRP A 156 1.15 9.84 -12.32
N THR A 157 0.48 8.69 -12.46
CA THR A 157 0.93 7.64 -13.37
C THR A 157 0.82 8.07 -14.83
N GLN A 158 -0.25 8.78 -15.20
CA GLN A 158 -0.43 9.28 -16.58
C GLN A 158 0.65 10.28 -16.99
N THR A 159 1.12 11.11 -16.06
CA THR A 159 2.18 12.11 -16.33
C THR A 159 3.59 11.54 -16.23
N ARG A 160 3.72 10.26 -15.84
CA ARG A 160 5.00 9.57 -15.60
C ARG A 160 5.86 10.19 -14.49
N LEU A 161 5.38 11.23 -13.79
CA LEU A 161 6.08 11.84 -12.65
C LEU A 161 6.05 10.93 -11.42
N LEU A 162 4.98 10.15 -11.25
CA LEU A 162 4.85 9.16 -10.16
C LEU A 162 5.08 9.76 -8.76
N LEU A 163 4.68 11.02 -8.55
CA LEU A 163 4.88 11.76 -7.31
C LEU A 163 4.52 10.97 -6.02
N PRO A 164 3.38 10.24 -5.95
CA PRO A 164 2.98 9.49 -4.75
C PRO A 164 3.83 8.22 -4.47
N ILE A 165 4.86 7.96 -5.26
CA ILE A 165 5.76 6.82 -5.08
C ILE A 165 7.03 7.23 -4.35
N TRP A 166 7.54 8.44 -4.59
CA TRP A 166 8.86 8.87 -4.09
C TRP A 166 8.81 10.07 -3.14
N TRP A 167 7.71 10.83 -3.13
CA TRP A 167 7.56 11.98 -2.24
C TRP A 167 6.80 11.65 -0.93
N ASP A 168 6.06 10.53 -0.92
CA ASP A 168 5.26 10.04 0.21
C ASP A 168 6.09 9.43 1.34
#